data_AF-A0A973UTP3-F1
#
_entry.id   AF-A0A973UTP3-F1
#
_cell.length_a   1.000
_cell.length_b   1.000
_cell.length_c   1.000
_cell.angle_alpha   90.00
_cell.angle_beta   90.00
_cell.angle_gamma   90.00
#
_symmetry.space_group_name_H-M   'P 1'
#
loop_
_entity.id
_entity.type
_entity.pdbx_description
1 polymer ?
#
loop_
_entity_poly.entity_id
_entity_poly.type
_entity_poly.pdbx_seq_one_letter_code
_entity_poly.pdbx_strand_id
1 'polypeptide(L)'
;ERMISAAPDAFFGHFLDIWTTDREAVPDEVRAAYLAACREAVPSIVADYRASAGIDIEHDRADRDAGRTLRMPVGVLQQDWGAALGFDAAALWGAWAPDLRHTTVTCGHFMAEEAPDDIAKALRELLAR
;
A
#
# COMPACT_ATOMS: atom_id res chain seq x y z
N GLU A 1 -4.84 20.18 10.25
CA GLU A 1 -4.56 19.89 8.83
C GLU A 1 -5.10 20.94 7.86
N ARG A 2 -4.88 22.24 8.12
CA ARG A 2 -5.49 23.36 7.36
C ARG A 2 -5.13 23.38 5.86
N MET A 3 -3.92 22.95 5.50
CA MET A 3 -3.44 22.93 4.11
C MET A 3 -4.21 21.91 3.26
N ILE A 4 -4.33 20.67 3.74
CA ILE A 4 -5.03 19.59 3.03
C ILE A 4 -6.53 19.88 3.01
N SER A 5 -7.11 20.31 4.14
CA SER A 5 -8.53 20.63 4.23
C SER A 5 -8.97 21.79 3.33
N ALA A 6 -8.06 22.67 2.88
CA ALA A 6 -8.40 23.76 1.99
C ALA A 6 -8.67 23.31 0.54
N ALA A 7 -8.08 22.19 0.10
CA ALA A 7 -8.24 21.65 -1.24
C ALA A 7 -8.08 20.11 -1.25
N PRO A 8 -8.93 19.37 -0.51
CA PRO A 8 -8.74 17.93 -0.31
C PRO A 8 -8.83 17.16 -1.63
N ASP A 9 -9.77 17.50 -2.51
CA ASP A 9 -9.99 16.81 -3.78
C ASP A 9 -8.82 16.99 -4.74
N ALA A 10 -8.21 18.19 -4.76
CA ALA A 10 -7.02 18.45 -5.55
C ALA A 10 -5.82 17.68 -5.00
N PHE A 11 -5.67 17.66 -3.67
CA PHE A 11 -4.58 16.96 -2.99
C PHE A 11 -4.65 15.44 -3.20
N PHE A 12 -5.79 14.80 -2.87
CA PHE A 12 -5.96 13.36 -3.03
C PHE A 12 -6.08 12.95 -4.50
N GLY A 13 -6.73 13.78 -5.32
CA GLY A 13 -6.84 13.57 -6.76
C GLY A 13 -5.48 13.52 -7.45
N HIS A 14 -4.53 14.34 -7.02
CA HIS A 14 -3.16 14.30 -7.52
C HIS A 14 -2.53 12.91 -7.37
N PHE A 15 -2.68 12.26 -6.20
CA PHE A 15 -2.14 10.91 -5.96
C PHE A 15 -2.85 9.85 -6.79
N LEU A 16 -4.17 9.93 -6.93
CA LEU A 16 -4.91 9.05 -7.84
C LEU A 16 -4.41 9.19 -9.29
N ASP A 17 -4.03 10.39 -9.71
CA ASP A 17 -3.52 10.63 -11.07
C ASP A 17 -2.07 10.16 -11.27
N ILE A 18 -1.15 10.41 -10.32
CA ILE A 18 0.28 10.11 -10.51
C ILE A 18 0.67 8.68 -10.18
N TRP A 19 -0.12 7.98 -9.37
CA TRP A 19 0.20 6.61 -8.94
C TRP A 19 -0.49 5.53 -9.76
N THR A 20 -1.46 5.91 -10.58
CA THR A 20 -2.14 5.03 -11.53
C THR A 20 -1.36 5.01 -12.85
N THR A 21 -1.16 3.85 -13.46
CA THR A 21 -0.60 3.76 -14.83
C THR A 21 -1.68 3.73 -15.93
N ASP A 22 -2.88 3.25 -15.62
CA ASP A 22 -4.05 3.28 -16.50
C ASP A 22 -5.22 4.08 -15.89
N ARG A 23 -5.52 5.27 -16.43
CA ARG A 23 -6.60 6.12 -15.90
C ARG A 23 -7.98 5.48 -16.02
N GLU A 24 -8.18 4.57 -16.98
CA GLU A 24 -9.46 3.88 -17.14
C GLU A 24 -9.71 2.86 -16.01
N ALA A 25 -8.65 2.45 -15.30
CA ALA A 25 -8.75 1.57 -14.14
C ALA A 25 -9.45 2.21 -12.93
N VAL A 26 -9.49 3.55 -12.87
CA VAL A 26 -10.21 4.30 -11.82
C VAL A 26 -11.30 5.17 -12.46
N PRO A 27 -12.46 4.58 -12.84
CA PRO A 27 -13.57 5.32 -13.45
C PRO A 27 -14.07 6.47 -12.58
N ASP A 28 -14.73 7.45 -13.19
CA ASP A 28 -15.18 8.68 -12.52
C ASP A 28 -16.00 8.44 -11.26
N GLU A 29 -16.86 7.41 -11.25
CA GLU A 29 -17.68 7.06 -10.08
C GLU A 29 -16.84 6.51 -8.91
N VAL A 30 -15.83 5.69 -9.20
CA VAL A 30 -14.88 5.15 -8.21
C VAL A 30 -14.00 6.29 -7.69
N ARG A 31 -13.50 7.14 -8.59
CA ARG A 31 -12.72 8.32 -8.24
C ARG A 31 -13.50 9.27 -7.33
N ALA A 32 -14.76 9.53 -7.64
CA ALA A 32 -15.64 10.37 -6.83
C ALA A 32 -15.86 9.78 -5.43
N ALA A 33 -16.02 8.46 -5.32
CA ALA A 33 -16.14 7.77 -4.04
C ALA A 33 -14.88 7.92 -3.18
N TYR A 34 -13.68 7.73 -3.76
CA TYR A 34 -12.41 7.95 -3.06
C TYR A 34 -12.26 9.38 -2.57
N LEU A 35 -12.49 10.37 -3.43
CA LEU A 35 -12.36 11.78 -3.03
C LEU A 35 -13.34 12.16 -1.94
N ALA A 36 -14.58 11.67 -1.99
CA ALA A 36 -15.56 11.89 -0.94
C ALA A 36 -15.11 11.30 0.39
N ALA A 37 -14.67 10.04 0.40
CA ALA A 37 -14.19 9.39 1.61
C ALA A 37 -12.97 10.12 2.21
N CYS A 38 -11.97 10.45 1.39
CA CYS A 38 -10.75 11.10 1.86
C CYS A 38 -10.98 12.51 2.40
N ARG A 39 -11.86 13.30 1.76
CA ARG A 39 -12.21 14.64 2.22
C ARG A 39 -12.82 14.65 3.62
N GLU A 40 -13.70 13.69 3.92
CA GLU A 40 -14.33 13.58 5.23
C GLU A 40 -13.38 12.96 6.29
N ALA A 41 -12.26 12.38 5.86
CA ALA A 41 -11.30 11.68 6.71
C ALA A 41 -9.94 12.39 6.86
N VAL A 42 -9.79 13.66 6.43
CA VAL A 42 -8.49 14.36 6.50
C VAL A 42 -7.84 14.29 7.90
N PRO A 43 -8.54 14.52 9.03
CA PRO A 43 -7.91 14.44 10.34
C PRO A 43 -7.37 13.05 10.69
N SER A 44 -8.06 11.98 10.30
CA SER A 44 -7.63 10.60 10.58
C SER A 44 -6.49 10.17 9.64
N ILE A 45 -6.57 10.50 8.35
CA ILE A 45 -5.48 10.22 7.40
C ILE A 45 -4.18 10.89 7.86
N VAL A 46 -4.20 12.16 8.28
CA VAL A 46 -2.95 12.79 8.75
C VAL A 46 -2.51 12.23 10.11
N ALA A 47 -3.43 11.77 10.95
CA ALA A 47 -3.08 11.08 12.18
C ALA A 47 -2.36 9.75 11.92
N ASP A 48 -2.79 9.00 10.89
CA ASP A 48 -2.14 7.78 10.41
C ASP A 48 -0.69 8.06 9.99
N TYR A 49 -0.46 9.02 9.09
CA TYR A 49 0.90 9.42 8.70
C TYR A 49 1.77 9.91 9.87
N ARG A 50 1.18 10.56 10.88
CA ARG A 50 1.91 10.93 12.11
C ARG A 50 2.30 9.71 12.94
N ALA A 51 1.45 8.70 13.02
CA ALA A 51 1.73 7.44 13.71
C ALA A 51 2.85 6.67 13.01
N SER A 52 2.82 6.61 11.67
CA SER A 52 3.84 5.92 10.85
C SER A 52 5.24 6.54 10.94
N ALA A 53 5.32 7.82 11.31
CA ALA A 53 6.59 8.52 11.57
C ALA A 53 7.03 8.46 13.05
N GLY A 54 6.27 7.77 13.90
CA GLY A 54 6.48 7.73 15.35
C GLY A 54 6.20 6.36 15.94
N ILE A 55 5.02 6.18 16.55
CA ILE A 55 4.69 5.01 17.37
C ILE A 55 4.75 3.68 16.59
N ASP A 56 4.43 3.68 15.30
CA ASP A 56 4.50 2.45 14.49
C ASP A 56 5.95 1.96 14.37
N ILE A 57 6.92 2.88 14.24
CA ILE A 57 8.35 2.55 14.21
C ILE A 57 8.80 1.98 15.57
N GLU A 58 8.27 2.49 16.68
CA GLU A 58 8.58 1.95 18.01
C GLU A 58 8.07 0.51 18.16
N HIS A 59 6.85 0.24 17.70
CA HIS A 59 6.28 -1.09 17.69
C HIS A 59 7.07 -2.07 16.80
N ASP A 60 7.40 -1.66 15.57
CA ASP A 60 8.20 -2.45 14.65
C ASP A 60 9.59 -2.77 15.23
N ARG A 61 10.26 -1.78 15.83
CA ARG A 61 11.56 -2.01 16.48
C ARG A 61 11.45 -2.99 17.65
N ALA A 62 10.42 -2.87 18.47
CA ALA A 62 10.20 -3.78 19.59
C ALA A 62 9.95 -5.22 19.13
N ASP A 63 9.25 -5.43 18.01
CA ASP A 63 9.09 -6.74 17.38
C ASP A 63 10.42 -7.26 16.84
N ARG A 64 11.19 -6.40 16.17
CA ARG A 64 12.50 -6.73 15.62
C ARG A 64 13.50 -7.16 16.68
N ASP A 65 13.60 -6.41 17.77
CA ASP A 65 14.52 -6.69 18.89
C ASP A 65 14.15 -7.98 19.62
N ALA A 66 12.86 -8.30 19.67
CA ALA A 66 12.37 -9.55 20.23
C ALA A 66 12.43 -10.74 19.26
N GLY A 67 12.90 -10.54 18.02
CA GLY A 67 12.96 -11.57 16.99
C GLY A 67 11.58 -12.10 16.56
N ARG A 68 10.53 -11.29 16.68
CA ARG A 68 9.17 -11.68 16.25
C ARG A 68 9.06 -11.67 14.73
N THR A 69 8.31 -12.64 14.21
CA THR A 69 8.03 -12.80 12.78
C THR A 69 6.57 -13.16 12.54
N LEU A 70 6.10 -12.89 11.33
CA LEU A 70 4.81 -13.34 10.83
C LEU A 70 4.87 -14.86 10.64
N ARG A 71 4.12 -15.59 11.48
CA ARG A 71 4.17 -17.07 11.57
C ARG A 71 3.31 -17.79 10.53
N MET A 72 2.41 -17.06 9.87
CA MET A 72 1.54 -17.57 8.81
C MET A 72 2.21 -17.40 7.44
N PRO A 73 1.74 -18.08 6.38
CA PRO A 73 2.15 -17.77 5.01
C PRO A 73 1.86 -16.31 4.66
N VAL A 74 2.83 -15.63 4.03
CA VAL A 74 2.70 -14.22 3.61
C VAL A 74 2.89 -14.13 2.10
N GLY A 75 1.94 -13.47 1.43
CA GLY A 75 2.06 -13.06 0.03
C GLY A 75 2.31 -11.56 -0.07
N VAL A 76 3.34 -11.15 -0.82
CA VAL A 76 3.62 -9.73 -1.10
C VAL A 76 3.60 -9.53 -2.61
N LEU A 77 2.72 -8.63 -3.06
CA LEU A 77 2.66 -8.12 -4.42
C LEU A 77 3.02 -6.64 -4.36
N GLN A 78 4.02 -6.22 -5.12
CA GLN A 78 4.46 -4.83 -5.12
C GLN A 78 5.01 -4.40 -6.47
N GLN A 79 5.01 -3.10 -6.74
CA GLN A 79 5.82 -2.55 -7.82
C GLN A 79 7.31 -2.81 -7.54
N ASP A 80 8.14 -2.80 -8.58
CA ASP A 80 9.59 -3.03 -8.45
C ASP A 80 10.36 -1.80 -7.93
N TRP A 81 9.94 -1.31 -6.77
CA TRP A 81 10.62 -0.23 -6.05
C TRP A 81 12.03 -0.61 -5.61
N GLY A 82 12.30 -1.91 -5.43
CA GLY A 82 13.63 -2.40 -5.10
C GLY A 82 14.64 -2.07 -6.19
N ALA A 83 14.29 -2.35 -7.46
CA ALA A 83 15.09 -1.94 -8.60
C ALA A 83 15.14 -0.41 -8.76
N ALA A 84 14.03 0.29 -8.52
CA ALA A 84 13.95 1.74 -8.72
C ALA A 84 14.72 2.56 -7.66
N LEU A 85 14.76 2.10 -6.40
CA LEU A 85 15.32 2.83 -5.26
C LEU A 85 16.59 2.18 -4.69
N GLY A 86 17.00 1.03 -5.21
CA GLY A 86 18.27 0.38 -4.87
C GLY A 86 18.24 -0.41 -3.55
N PHE A 87 17.19 -1.20 -3.31
CA PHE A 87 17.10 -2.09 -2.15
C PHE A 87 16.52 -3.45 -2.51
N ASP A 88 16.82 -4.48 -1.71
CA ASP A 88 16.24 -5.82 -1.88
C ASP A 88 14.93 -5.94 -1.08
N ALA A 89 13.81 -5.68 -1.75
CA ALA A 89 12.49 -5.75 -1.13
C ALA A 89 12.14 -7.15 -0.63
N ALA A 90 12.55 -8.20 -1.36
CA ALA A 90 12.27 -9.58 -0.98
C ALA A 90 13.05 -9.97 0.27
N ALA A 91 14.30 -9.55 0.41
CA ALA A 91 15.09 -9.77 1.62
C ALA A 91 14.54 -8.99 2.83
N LEU A 92 14.08 -7.75 2.63
CA LEU A 92 13.45 -6.97 3.71
C LEU A 92 12.19 -7.67 4.25
N TRP A 93 11.30 -8.11 3.35
CA TRP A 93 10.10 -8.88 3.74
C TRP A 93 10.45 -10.25 4.33
N GLY A 94 11.43 -10.95 3.76
CA GLY A 94 11.84 -12.28 4.22
C GLY A 94 12.38 -12.27 5.65
N ALA A 95 12.93 -11.15 6.10
CA ALA A 95 13.36 -10.98 7.48
C ALA A 95 12.19 -10.86 8.48
N TRP A 96 10.97 -10.60 8.01
CA TRP A 96 9.74 -10.53 8.81
C TRP A 96 8.84 -11.74 8.60
N ALA A 97 8.88 -12.36 7.43
CA ALA A 97 8.03 -13.46 7.02
C ALA A 97 8.88 -14.64 6.49
N PRO A 98 9.21 -15.62 7.34
CA PRO A 98 9.99 -16.79 6.92
C PRO A 98 9.32 -17.63 5.83
N ASP A 99 7.98 -17.61 5.77
CA ASP A 99 7.18 -18.25 4.72
C ASP A 99 6.63 -17.22 3.72
N LEU A 100 7.54 -16.58 2.98
CA LEU A 100 7.24 -15.51 2.04
C LEU A 100 7.10 -16.01 0.60
N ARG A 101 6.03 -15.57 -0.07
CA ARG A 101 5.94 -15.53 -1.53
C ARG A 101 5.91 -14.07 -1.98
N HIS A 102 7.03 -13.60 -2.53
CA HIS A 102 7.18 -12.24 -3.05
C HIS A 102 7.06 -12.24 -4.57
N THR A 103 6.34 -11.28 -5.13
CA THR A 103 6.17 -11.13 -6.58
C THR A 103 6.07 -9.64 -6.92
N THR A 104 6.71 -9.24 -8.02
CA THR A 104 6.57 -7.88 -8.55
C THR A 104 5.42 -7.80 -9.55
N VAL A 105 4.76 -6.65 -9.60
CA VAL A 105 3.68 -6.35 -10.56
C VAL A 105 4.11 -5.26 -11.53
N THR A 106 3.46 -5.22 -12.69
CA THR A 106 3.69 -4.19 -13.73
C THR A 106 2.62 -3.10 -13.74
N CYS A 107 1.54 -3.26 -12.98
CA CYS A 107 0.52 -2.22 -12.82
C CYS A 107 0.97 -1.11 -11.85
N GLY A 108 0.19 -0.04 -11.79
CA GLY A 108 0.43 1.08 -10.90
C GLY A 108 0.18 0.72 -9.42
N HIS A 109 0.10 1.74 -8.58
CA HIS A 109 -0.06 1.55 -7.14
C HIS A 109 -1.42 0.93 -6.78
N PHE A 110 -2.46 1.26 -7.56
CA PHE A 110 -3.84 0.80 -7.36
C PHE A 110 -4.04 -0.55 -8.03
N MET A 111 -3.32 -1.57 -7.57
CA MET A 111 -3.25 -2.88 -8.26
C MET A 111 -4.60 -3.60 -8.31
N ALA A 112 -5.48 -3.36 -7.32
CA ALA A 112 -6.81 -3.95 -7.29
C ALA A 112 -7.71 -3.36 -8.38
N GLU A 113 -7.50 -2.10 -8.74
CA GLU A 113 -8.16 -1.40 -9.83
C GLU A 113 -7.52 -1.73 -11.18
N GLU A 114 -6.18 -1.74 -11.26
CA GLU A 114 -5.45 -1.86 -12.53
C GLU A 114 -5.24 -3.31 -12.99
N ALA A 115 -5.15 -4.26 -12.07
CA ALA A 115 -4.96 -5.68 -12.38
C ALA A 115 -5.81 -6.59 -11.47
N PRO A 116 -7.15 -6.38 -11.41
CA PRO A 116 -8.03 -7.09 -10.47
C PRO A 116 -7.94 -8.61 -10.58
N ASP A 117 -7.81 -9.15 -11.79
CA ASP A 117 -7.72 -10.59 -12.03
C ASP A 117 -6.43 -11.20 -11.47
N ASP A 118 -5.29 -10.50 -11.63
CA ASP A 118 -4.01 -10.94 -11.10
C ASP A 118 -3.99 -10.89 -9.57
N ILE A 119 -4.55 -9.82 -8.97
CA ILE A 119 -4.69 -9.70 -7.52
C ILE A 119 -5.61 -10.78 -6.97
N ALA A 120 -6.77 -10.99 -7.59
CA ALA A 120 -7.72 -12.02 -7.16
C ALA A 120 -7.13 -13.43 -7.28
N LYS A 121 -6.35 -13.71 -8.33
CA LYS A 121 -5.61 -14.97 -8.49
C LYS A 121 -4.58 -15.14 -7.37
N ALA A 122 -3.76 -14.12 -7.09
CA ALA A 122 -2.75 -14.20 -6.05
C ALA A 122 -3.35 -14.43 -4.65
N LEU A 123 -4.47 -13.79 -4.34
CA LEU A 123 -5.22 -14.02 -3.10
C LEU A 123 -5.72 -15.46 -3.00
N ARG A 124 -6.33 -16.01 -4.07
CA ARG A 124 -6.79 -17.41 -4.10
C ARG A 124 -5.64 -18.40 -3.93
N GLU A 125 -4.50 -18.14 -4.57
CA GLU A 125 -3.30 -18.96 -4.43
C GLU A 125 -2.74 -18.92 -3.01
N LEU A 126 -2.75 -17.76 -2.34
CA LEU A 126 -2.33 -17.64 -0.94
C LEU A 126 -3.27 -18.41 0.00
N LEU A 127 -4.58 -18.32 -0.19
CA LEU A 127 -5.59 -18.99 0.62
C LEU A 127 -5.59 -20.52 0.47
N ALA A 128 -5.01 -21.04 -0.62
CA ALA A 128 -4.89 -22.47 -0.86
C ALA A 128 -3.65 -23.11 -0.19
N ARG A 129 -2.83 -22.31 0.53
CA ARG A 129 -1.58 -22.75 1.18
C ARG A 129 -1.80 -23.27 2.59
#